data_AF-A0A3Q1HT08-F1
#
_entry.id   AF-A0A3Q1HT08-F1
#
_cell.length_a   1.000
_cell.length_b   1.000
_cell.length_c   1.000
_cell.angle_alpha   90.00
_cell.angle_beta   90.00
_cell.angle_gamma   90.00
#
_symmetry.space_group_name_H-M   'P 1'
#
loop_
_entity.id
_entity.type
_entity.pdbx_description
1 polymer ?
#
loop_
_entity_poly.entity_id
_entity_poly.type
_entity_poly.pdbx_seq_one_letter_code
_entity_poly.pdbx_strand_id
1 'polypeptide(L)'
;MSPPLDPESSEGEVATSRGCASSFDHMEEFHRRLEDIISTYGSAIGLQDKPVGSATRTTQSQYKEILFSPDISLIMQSLNNLSSAEQKLEDLVRKYAEMCLLFTYPDHKQRLCVLQQKLSILLEERKQLQAERRSGVAARSKLETLCRELQTHYNVMREETLQRCKEDEEKRKEITSHFQTMLTEIQTQIEQHSARNDKLCHENTHLTEKLESLMNQCERREESLEKINKHRDLQHQLTEAKLQQANALLAEAEDKHKREKEYLLVQAAEWKLQTQTLREQGTVMQAQLTLYAQKFDEFQATLAKSNEIYVRFKKEMDNVGDKMKKMDKESNLWKTRFENCNKALTDMIEEV
;
A
#
# COMPACT_ATOMS: atom_id res chain seq x y z
N MET A 1 -16.37 9.86 4.94
CA MET A 1 -17.04 11.10 5.40
C MET A 1 -16.05 12.23 5.25
N SER A 2 -16.25 13.08 4.25
CA SER A 2 -15.51 14.32 4.01
C SER A 2 -16.52 15.36 3.50
N PRO A 3 -16.28 16.66 3.77
CA PRO A 3 -17.32 17.67 3.91
C PRO A 3 -17.80 18.25 2.57
N PRO A 4 -18.94 18.98 2.55
CA PRO A 4 -19.49 19.53 1.32
C PRO A 4 -18.72 20.78 0.88
N LEU A 5 -18.46 20.87 -0.42
CA LEU A 5 -17.90 22.06 -1.07
C LEU A 5 -19.03 23.07 -1.28
N ASP A 6 -18.85 24.27 -0.75
CA ASP A 6 -19.72 25.43 -1.02
C ASP A 6 -19.66 25.81 -2.51
N PRO A 7 -20.78 26.26 -3.10
CA PRO A 7 -20.77 26.82 -4.44
C PRO A 7 -20.45 28.31 -4.34
N GLU A 8 -19.21 28.71 -4.68
CA GLU A 8 -18.95 30.10 -5.01
C GLU A 8 -19.68 30.43 -6.31
N SER A 9 -20.73 31.24 -6.15
CA SER A 9 -21.46 31.89 -7.22
C SER A 9 -20.51 32.78 -8.02
N SER A 10 -20.10 32.30 -9.20
CA SER A 10 -19.55 33.16 -10.23
C SER A 10 -20.69 34.04 -10.77
N GLU A 11 -20.81 35.24 -10.20
CA GLU A 11 -21.53 36.33 -10.83
C GLU A 11 -20.83 36.63 -12.16
N GLY A 12 -21.35 36.04 -13.23
CA GLY A 12 -20.98 36.37 -14.59
C GLY A 12 -21.38 37.82 -14.86
N GLU A 13 -20.43 38.73 -14.68
CA GLU A 13 -20.55 40.11 -15.08
C GLU A 13 -20.99 40.19 -16.55
N VAL A 14 -22.15 40.81 -16.75
CA VAL A 14 -22.67 41.25 -18.04
C VAL A 14 -21.77 42.41 -18.53
N ALA A 15 -20.53 42.11 -18.90
CA ALA A 15 -19.57 43.09 -19.41
C ALA A 15 -19.71 43.33 -20.92
N THR A 16 -20.46 42.47 -21.62
CA THR A 16 -20.63 42.54 -23.08
C THR A 16 -21.52 43.68 -23.56
N SER A 17 -22.33 44.31 -22.69
CA SER A 17 -23.21 45.42 -23.11
C SER A 17 -22.55 46.81 -22.99
N ARG A 18 -21.51 46.96 -22.16
CA ARG A 18 -20.98 48.28 -21.79
C ARG A 18 -20.14 48.93 -22.90
N GLY A 19 -19.39 48.13 -23.67
CA GLY A 19 -18.58 48.63 -24.79
C GLY A 19 -19.39 48.94 -26.07
N CYS A 20 -20.60 48.38 -26.20
CA CYS A 20 -21.47 48.68 -27.35
C CYS A 20 -22.24 49.99 -27.14
N ALA A 21 -22.62 50.29 -25.89
CA ALA A 21 -23.29 51.53 -25.53
C ALA A 21 -22.38 52.76 -25.71
N SER A 22 -21.11 52.68 -25.32
CA SER A 22 -20.16 53.79 -25.46
C SER A 22 -19.83 54.13 -26.91
N SER A 23 -19.71 53.12 -27.78
CA SER A 23 -19.47 53.34 -29.22
C SER A 23 -20.63 54.06 -29.91
N PHE A 24 -21.86 53.87 -29.42
CA PHE A 24 -23.05 54.47 -29.98
C PHE A 24 -23.13 55.96 -29.62
N ASP A 25 -22.83 56.29 -28.35
CA ASP A 25 -22.75 57.67 -27.86
C ASP A 25 -21.71 58.51 -28.62
N HIS A 26 -20.54 57.94 -28.93
CA HIS A 26 -19.50 58.66 -29.68
C HIS A 26 -19.86 58.97 -31.14
N MET A 27 -20.59 58.08 -31.81
CA MET A 27 -21.09 58.33 -33.17
C MET A 27 -22.20 59.39 -33.17
N GLU A 28 -23.07 59.39 -32.16
CA GLU A 28 -24.12 60.37 -31.99
C GLU A 28 -23.56 61.76 -31.65
N GLU A 29 -22.47 61.82 -30.89
CA GLU A 29 -21.70 63.05 -30.65
C GLU A 29 -21.00 63.56 -31.91
N PHE A 30 -20.39 62.67 -32.71
CA PHE A 30 -19.81 63.03 -34.01
C PHE A 30 -20.85 63.64 -34.95
N HIS A 31 -22.03 63.01 -35.06
CA HIS A 31 -23.12 63.50 -35.90
C HIS A 31 -23.59 64.88 -35.47
N ARG A 32 -23.78 65.12 -34.16
CA ARG A 32 -24.16 66.45 -33.64
C ARG A 32 -23.11 67.51 -33.95
N ARG A 33 -21.83 67.23 -33.73
CA ARG A 33 -20.73 68.17 -34.03
C ARG A 33 -20.61 68.46 -35.53
N LEU A 34 -20.85 67.47 -36.38
CA LEU A 34 -20.86 67.64 -37.84
C LEU A 34 -22.01 68.53 -38.30
N GLU A 35 -23.20 68.30 -37.75
CA GLU A 35 -24.40 69.11 -38.01
C GLU A 35 -24.23 70.55 -37.53
N ASP A 36 -23.62 70.78 -36.37
CA ASP A 36 -23.27 72.11 -35.87
C ASP A 36 -22.29 72.85 -36.81
N ILE A 37 -21.28 72.16 -37.35
CA ILE A 37 -20.35 72.74 -38.33
C ILE A 37 -21.10 73.12 -39.62
N ILE A 38 -21.98 72.24 -40.12
CA ILE A 38 -22.78 72.51 -41.32
C ILE A 38 -23.74 73.67 -41.09
N SER A 39 -24.42 73.73 -39.94
CA SER A 39 -25.33 74.81 -39.59
C SER A 39 -24.61 76.16 -39.45
N THR A 40 -23.45 76.17 -38.79
CA THR A 40 -22.67 77.39 -38.53
C THR A 40 -21.98 77.96 -39.78
N TYR A 41 -21.50 77.09 -40.67
CA TYR A 41 -20.64 77.48 -41.80
C TYR A 41 -21.26 77.24 -43.19
N GLY A 42 -22.32 76.43 -43.29
CA GLY A 42 -22.97 76.05 -44.56
C GLY A 42 -23.80 77.17 -45.19
N SER A 43 -24.26 78.14 -44.40
CA SER A 43 -25.01 79.31 -44.91
C SER A 43 -24.16 80.27 -45.74
N ALA A 44 -22.83 80.19 -45.66
CA ALA A 44 -21.90 81.08 -46.38
C ALA A 44 -21.66 80.67 -47.86
N ILE A 45 -22.15 79.51 -48.31
CA ILE A 45 -21.89 78.97 -49.66
C ILE A 45 -23.03 79.30 -50.65
N GLY A 46 -24.22 79.68 -50.16
CA GLY A 46 -25.43 79.90 -50.96
C GLY A 46 -25.60 81.27 -51.63
N LEU A 47 -24.59 82.14 -51.61
CA LEU A 47 -24.67 83.50 -52.18
C LEU A 47 -23.67 83.72 -53.33
N GLN A 48 -23.46 82.70 -54.17
CA GLN A 48 -22.94 82.88 -55.53
C GLN A 48 -24.08 82.75 -56.55
N ASP A 49 -24.98 83.73 -56.56
CA ASP A 49 -25.83 84.03 -57.72
C ASP A 49 -26.21 85.51 -57.68
N LYS A 50 -25.19 86.37 -57.77
CA LYS A 50 -25.35 87.73 -58.28
C LYS A 50 -24.61 87.80 -59.61
N PRO A 51 -25.28 88.13 -60.72
CA PRO A 51 -24.62 88.23 -62.00
C PRO A 51 -23.67 89.43 -61.95
N VAL A 52 -22.39 89.16 -61.77
CA VAL A 52 -21.33 90.12 -62.03
C VAL A 52 -20.96 90.01 -63.50
N GLY A 53 -21.37 91.02 -64.27
CA GLY A 53 -20.63 91.40 -65.48
C GLY A 53 -21.34 91.20 -66.82
N SER A 54 -22.14 92.19 -67.23
CA SER A 54 -21.91 92.84 -68.53
C SER A 54 -22.25 94.32 -68.43
N ALA A 55 -21.47 95.04 -67.63
CA ALA A 55 -21.33 96.48 -67.82
C ALA A 55 -20.50 96.70 -69.10
N THR A 56 -21.12 96.46 -70.26
CA THR A 56 -20.61 96.91 -71.57
C THR A 56 -20.72 98.42 -71.58
N ARG A 57 -19.67 99.06 -71.04
CA ARG A 57 -19.37 100.46 -71.27
C ARG A 57 -19.11 100.63 -72.76
N THR A 58 -20.14 100.96 -73.53
CA THR A 58 -19.98 101.78 -74.73
C THR A 58 -19.67 103.20 -74.24
N THR A 59 -18.41 103.43 -73.89
CA THR A 59 -17.84 104.77 -73.91
C THR A 59 -17.70 105.17 -75.38
N GLN A 60 -18.81 105.58 -76.00
CA GLN A 60 -18.75 106.45 -77.16
C GLN A 60 -18.28 107.81 -76.67
N SER A 61 -17.01 108.03 -76.93
CA SER A 61 -16.32 109.29 -76.83
C SER A 61 -16.98 110.29 -77.78
N GLN A 62 -17.94 111.06 -77.29
CA GLN A 62 -18.40 112.28 -77.96
C GLN A 62 -17.36 113.38 -77.69
N TYR A 63 -16.37 113.46 -78.57
CA TYR A 63 -15.57 114.66 -78.75
C TYR A 63 -16.23 115.53 -79.81
N LYS A 64 -16.39 116.82 -79.48
CA LYS A 64 -16.70 117.94 -80.39
C LYS A 64 -18.14 117.90 -80.92
N GLU A 65 -18.89 118.98 -80.91
CA GLU A 65 -18.50 120.36 -81.15
C GLU A 65 -19.50 121.23 -80.37
N ILE A 66 -19.06 121.79 -79.23
CA ILE A 66 -19.86 122.81 -78.54
C ILE A 66 -19.85 124.01 -79.49
N LEU A 67 -20.98 124.20 -80.17
CA LEU A 67 -21.24 125.33 -81.05
C LEU A 67 -21.27 126.59 -80.17
N PHE A 68 -20.08 127.17 -79.91
CA PHE A 68 -19.83 128.43 -79.19
C PHE A 68 -20.41 129.67 -79.89
N SER A 69 -21.38 129.50 -80.80
CA SER A 69 -21.87 130.57 -81.66
C SER A 69 -22.78 131.60 -80.96
N PRO A 70 -23.51 131.32 -79.85
CA PRO A 70 -24.27 132.36 -79.15
C PRO A 70 -23.41 133.20 -78.21
N ASP A 71 -22.45 132.58 -77.52
CA ASP A 71 -21.67 133.24 -76.46
C ASP A 71 -20.52 134.09 -76.99
N ILE A 72 -19.91 133.75 -78.14
CA ILE A 72 -18.88 134.60 -78.75
C ILE A 72 -19.45 135.99 -79.08
N SER A 73 -20.71 136.06 -79.53
CA SER A 73 -21.41 137.32 -79.79
C SER A 73 -21.63 138.13 -78.50
N LEU A 74 -22.02 137.46 -77.40
CA LEU A 74 -22.24 138.08 -76.10
C LEU A 74 -20.93 138.55 -75.45
N ILE A 75 -19.85 137.80 -75.63
CA ILE A 75 -18.49 138.13 -75.19
C ILE A 75 -17.94 139.33 -75.99
N MET A 76 -18.13 139.35 -77.31
CA MET A 76 -17.74 140.47 -78.17
C MET A 76 -18.49 141.75 -77.81
N GLN A 77 -19.78 141.66 -77.49
CA GLN A 77 -20.60 142.81 -77.08
C GLN A 77 -20.16 143.37 -75.71
N SER A 78 -19.82 142.49 -74.75
CA SER A 78 -19.32 142.94 -73.44
C SER A 78 -17.93 143.58 -73.53
N LEU A 79 -17.06 143.08 -74.41
CA LEU A 79 -15.71 143.63 -74.60
C LEU A 79 -15.72 145.01 -75.29
N ASN A 80 -16.75 145.33 -76.08
CA ASN A 80 -16.89 146.64 -76.73
C ASN A 80 -17.24 147.78 -75.75
N ASN A 81 -17.79 147.47 -74.59
CA ASN A 81 -18.14 148.45 -73.55
C ASN A 81 -16.98 148.77 -72.60
N LEU A 82 -15.84 148.10 -72.75
CA LEU A 82 -14.65 148.30 -71.93
C LEU A 82 -13.64 149.18 -72.69
N SER A 83 -13.17 150.27 -72.09
CA SER A 83 -12.29 151.25 -72.75
C SER A 83 -10.80 150.92 -72.65
N SER A 84 -10.39 149.96 -71.80
CA SER A 84 -9.00 149.53 -71.62
C SER A 84 -8.74 148.10 -72.12
N ALA A 85 -7.63 147.88 -72.82
CA ALA A 85 -7.20 146.56 -73.31
C ALA A 85 -6.89 145.57 -72.17
N GLU A 86 -6.43 146.08 -71.02
CA GLU A 86 -6.10 145.27 -69.85
C GLU A 86 -7.37 144.73 -69.18
N GLN A 87 -8.43 145.55 -69.10
CA GLN A 87 -9.75 145.13 -68.61
C GLN A 87 -10.41 144.10 -69.53
N LYS A 88 -10.25 144.23 -70.86
CA LYS A 88 -10.75 143.25 -71.84
C LYS A 88 -10.09 141.88 -71.68
N LEU A 89 -8.78 141.85 -71.47
CA LEU A 89 -8.03 140.61 -71.25
C LEU A 89 -8.43 139.96 -69.92
N GLU A 90 -8.58 140.76 -68.87
CA GLU A 90 -8.97 140.26 -67.55
C GLU A 90 -10.39 139.70 -67.54
N ASP A 91 -11.34 140.33 -68.25
CA ASP A 91 -12.70 139.81 -68.45
C ASP A 91 -12.71 138.51 -69.27
N LEU A 92 -11.88 138.43 -70.32
CA LEU A 92 -11.78 137.24 -71.16
C LEU A 92 -11.15 136.06 -70.41
N VAL A 93 -10.08 136.30 -69.65
CA VAL A 93 -9.45 135.28 -68.80
C VAL A 93 -10.41 134.84 -67.69
N ARG A 94 -11.18 135.76 -67.11
CA ARG A 94 -12.22 135.44 -66.13
C ARG A 94 -13.33 134.57 -66.72
N LYS A 95 -13.87 134.94 -67.90
CA LYS A 95 -14.87 134.13 -68.61
C LYS A 95 -14.31 132.77 -69.05
N TYR A 96 -13.05 132.69 -69.48
CA TYR A 96 -12.41 131.42 -69.82
C TYR A 96 -12.17 130.54 -68.59
N ALA A 97 -11.81 131.13 -67.44
CA ALA A 97 -11.68 130.41 -66.18
C ALA A 97 -13.05 129.94 -65.65
N GLU A 98 -14.09 130.77 -65.75
CA GLU A 98 -15.49 130.40 -65.44
C GLU A 98 -15.98 129.27 -66.36
N MET A 99 -15.71 129.33 -67.65
CA MET A 99 -15.99 128.26 -68.60
C MET A 99 -15.23 126.98 -68.26
N CYS A 100 -13.93 127.05 -67.96
CA CYS A 100 -13.18 125.88 -67.53
C CYS A 100 -13.74 125.28 -66.23
N LEU A 101 -14.09 126.11 -65.25
CA LEU A 101 -14.72 125.68 -63.99
C LEU A 101 -16.12 125.08 -64.20
N LEU A 102 -16.90 125.58 -65.17
CA LEU A 102 -18.25 125.08 -65.46
C LEU A 102 -18.24 123.79 -66.28
N PHE A 103 -17.28 123.61 -67.18
CA PHE A 103 -17.29 122.49 -68.14
C PHE A 103 -16.35 121.34 -67.78
N THR A 104 -15.21 121.60 -67.13
CA THR A 104 -14.21 120.54 -66.85
C THR A 104 -14.26 120.03 -65.42
N TYR A 105 -14.46 120.91 -64.44
CA TYR A 105 -14.48 120.54 -63.02
C TYR A 105 -15.65 119.61 -62.64
N PRO A 106 -16.88 119.75 -63.18
CA PRO A 106 -17.98 118.86 -62.84
C PRO A 106 -17.80 117.43 -63.36
N ASP A 107 -17.29 117.25 -64.59
CA ASP A 107 -17.00 115.91 -65.15
C ASP A 107 -15.87 115.22 -64.39
N HIS A 108 -14.78 115.95 -64.08
CA HIS A 108 -13.70 115.41 -63.24
C HIS A 108 -14.18 115.05 -61.83
N LYS A 109 -15.00 115.89 -61.19
CA LYS A 109 -15.61 115.63 -59.88
C LYS A 109 -16.55 114.42 -59.92
N GLN A 110 -17.36 114.29 -60.96
CA GLN A 110 -18.26 113.15 -61.14
C GLN A 110 -17.50 111.84 -61.36
N ARG A 111 -16.45 111.85 -62.19
CA ARG A 111 -15.55 110.69 -62.37
C ARG A 111 -14.86 110.29 -61.06
N LEU A 112 -14.39 111.25 -60.28
CA LEU A 112 -13.80 111.01 -58.96
C LEU A 112 -14.83 110.40 -57.99
N CYS A 113 -16.05 110.91 -57.93
CA CYS A 113 -17.13 110.33 -57.11
C CYS A 113 -17.43 108.88 -57.50
N VAL A 114 -17.52 108.57 -58.80
CA VAL A 114 -17.75 107.20 -59.28
C VAL A 114 -16.58 106.28 -58.94
N LEU A 115 -15.33 106.74 -59.08
CA LEU A 115 -14.16 105.95 -58.71
C LEU A 115 -14.08 105.74 -57.19
N GLN A 116 -14.40 106.74 -56.39
CA GLN A 116 -14.46 106.64 -54.93
C GLN A 116 -15.55 105.67 -54.47
N GLN A 117 -16.73 105.70 -55.10
CA GLN A 117 -17.79 104.73 -54.84
C GLN A 117 -17.37 103.31 -55.22
N LYS A 118 -16.71 103.13 -56.38
CA LYS A 118 -16.15 101.83 -56.79
C LYS A 118 -15.10 101.32 -55.81
N LEU A 119 -14.20 102.19 -55.35
CA LEU A 119 -13.19 101.83 -54.36
C LEU A 119 -13.84 101.42 -53.03
N SER A 120 -14.90 102.12 -52.60
CA SER A 120 -15.67 101.76 -51.40
C SER A 120 -16.33 100.38 -51.53
N ILE A 121 -16.93 100.08 -52.69
CA ILE A 121 -17.55 98.78 -52.96
C ILE A 121 -16.49 97.67 -52.95
N LEU A 122 -15.37 97.85 -53.66
CA LEU A 122 -14.28 96.87 -53.71
C LEU A 122 -13.63 96.64 -52.34
N LEU A 123 -13.51 97.68 -51.50
CA LEU A 123 -13.00 97.53 -50.14
C LEU A 123 -13.95 96.71 -49.26
N GLU A 124 -15.25 96.89 -49.42
CA GLU A 124 -16.25 96.12 -48.67
C GLU A 124 -16.32 94.67 -49.17
N GLU A 125 -16.28 94.45 -50.49
CA GLU A 125 -16.15 93.11 -51.09
C GLU A 125 -14.88 92.40 -50.61
N ARG A 126 -13.74 93.09 -50.53
CA ARG A 126 -12.49 92.52 -50.00
C ARG A 126 -12.65 92.08 -48.54
N LYS A 127 -13.30 92.89 -47.69
CA LYS A 127 -13.55 92.54 -46.29
C LYS A 127 -14.49 91.34 -46.20
N GLN A 128 -15.54 91.31 -47.01
CA GLN A 128 -16.49 90.20 -47.07
C GLN A 128 -15.79 88.90 -47.48
N LEU A 129 -15.03 88.91 -48.58
CA LEU A 129 -14.23 87.75 -49.02
C LEU A 129 -13.19 87.32 -47.98
N GLN A 130 -12.60 88.27 -47.25
CA GLN A 130 -11.67 87.96 -46.17
C GLN A 130 -12.37 87.31 -44.97
N ALA A 131 -13.59 87.74 -44.64
CA ALA A 131 -14.43 87.12 -43.61
C ALA A 131 -14.87 85.72 -44.01
N GLU A 132 -15.31 85.53 -45.26
CA GLU A 132 -15.66 84.23 -45.84
C GLU A 132 -14.46 83.27 -45.85
N ARG A 133 -13.27 83.75 -46.26
CA ARG A 133 -12.05 82.95 -46.21
C ARG A 133 -11.69 82.53 -44.78
N ARG A 134 -11.77 83.44 -43.80
CA ARG A 134 -11.51 83.13 -42.39
C ARG A 134 -12.52 82.11 -41.85
N SER A 135 -13.79 82.29 -42.20
CA SER A 135 -14.89 81.37 -41.87
C SER A 135 -14.65 79.98 -42.46
N GLY A 136 -14.31 79.88 -43.75
CA GLY A 136 -14.00 78.61 -44.42
C GLY A 136 -12.77 77.90 -43.85
N VAL A 137 -11.72 78.64 -43.47
CA VAL A 137 -10.55 78.06 -42.77
C VAL A 137 -10.94 77.51 -41.40
N ALA A 138 -11.79 78.19 -40.64
CA ALA A 138 -12.29 77.72 -39.36
C ALA A 138 -13.15 76.45 -39.51
N ALA A 139 -14.06 76.41 -40.50
CA ALA A 139 -14.85 75.23 -40.83
C ALA A 139 -13.97 74.02 -41.19
N ARG A 140 -12.98 74.24 -42.05
CA ARG A 140 -12.01 73.21 -42.45
C ARG A 140 -11.22 72.67 -41.27
N SER A 141 -10.71 73.55 -40.40
CA SER A 141 -9.98 73.14 -39.19
C SER A 141 -10.84 72.26 -38.28
N LYS A 142 -12.11 72.64 -38.06
CA LYS A 142 -13.05 71.85 -37.26
C LYS A 142 -13.37 70.49 -37.89
N LEU A 143 -13.58 70.43 -39.21
CA LEU A 143 -13.80 69.17 -39.93
C LEU A 143 -12.57 68.26 -39.89
N GLU A 144 -11.37 68.82 -40.06
CA GLU A 144 -10.13 68.03 -39.99
C GLU A 144 -9.94 67.42 -38.59
N THR A 145 -10.23 68.16 -37.52
CA THR A 145 -10.22 67.64 -36.15
C THR A 145 -11.25 66.53 -35.97
N LEU A 146 -12.49 66.76 -36.42
CA LEU A 146 -13.57 65.78 -36.32
C LEU A 146 -13.25 64.48 -37.10
N CYS A 147 -12.62 64.58 -38.27
CA CYS A 147 -12.15 63.43 -39.05
C CYS A 147 -11.01 62.66 -38.33
N ARG A 148 -10.06 63.38 -37.70
CA ARG A 148 -9.00 62.73 -36.91
C ARG A 148 -9.60 62.00 -35.69
N GLU A 149 -10.51 62.65 -34.97
CA GLU A 149 -11.22 62.07 -33.83
C GLU A 149 -11.98 60.79 -34.24
N LEU A 150 -12.74 60.82 -35.33
CA LEU A 150 -13.42 59.65 -35.87
C LEU A 150 -12.45 58.52 -36.22
N GLN A 151 -11.32 58.85 -36.87
CA GLN A 151 -10.33 57.85 -37.24
C GLN A 151 -9.64 57.24 -36.02
N THR A 152 -9.36 58.02 -34.98
CA THR A 152 -8.84 57.51 -33.71
C THR A 152 -9.85 56.60 -33.03
N HIS A 153 -11.12 56.99 -32.95
CA HIS A 153 -12.18 56.18 -32.36
C HIS A 153 -12.36 54.85 -33.13
N TYR A 154 -12.35 54.89 -34.46
CA TYR A 154 -12.42 53.69 -35.30
C TYR A 154 -11.25 52.74 -35.02
N ASN A 155 -10.02 53.26 -34.91
CA ASN A 155 -8.85 52.43 -34.61
C ASN A 155 -8.94 51.81 -33.21
N VAL A 156 -9.35 52.57 -32.19
CA VAL A 156 -9.55 52.08 -30.82
C VAL A 156 -10.61 50.99 -30.79
N MET A 157 -11.78 51.23 -31.40
CA MET A 157 -12.85 50.22 -31.48
C MET A 157 -12.40 48.93 -32.17
N ARG A 158 -11.61 49.05 -33.25
CA ARG A 158 -11.05 47.89 -33.95
C ARG A 158 -10.07 47.13 -33.06
N GLU A 159 -9.19 47.83 -32.34
CA GLU A 159 -8.23 47.24 -31.41
C GLU A 159 -8.91 46.57 -30.22
N GLU A 160 -9.90 47.21 -29.60
CA GLU A 160 -10.71 46.65 -28.51
C GLU A 160 -11.49 45.41 -28.95
N THR A 161 -12.02 45.40 -30.19
CA THR A 161 -12.72 44.23 -30.73
C THR A 161 -11.74 43.08 -30.95
N LEU A 162 -10.56 43.36 -31.53
CA LEU A 162 -9.51 42.35 -31.71
C LEU A 162 -9.02 41.81 -30.36
N GLN A 163 -8.85 42.68 -29.37
CA GLN A 163 -8.38 42.33 -28.05
C GLN A 163 -9.40 41.46 -27.31
N ARG A 164 -10.70 41.83 -27.34
CA ARG A 164 -11.78 40.99 -26.81
C ARG A 164 -11.81 39.61 -27.46
N CYS A 165 -11.66 39.52 -28.78
CA CYS A 165 -11.58 38.22 -29.46
C CYS A 165 -10.39 37.37 -28.98
N LYS A 166 -9.23 37.98 -28.70
CA LYS A 166 -8.06 37.26 -28.17
C LYS A 166 -8.30 36.75 -26.75
N GLU A 167 -8.86 37.59 -25.88
CA GLU A 167 -9.16 37.24 -24.49
C GLU A 167 -10.19 36.12 -24.41
N ASP A 168 -11.23 36.16 -25.24
CA ASP A 168 -12.24 35.09 -25.29
C ASP A 168 -11.65 33.78 -25.83
N GLU A 169 -10.77 33.83 -26.84
CA GLU A 169 -10.05 32.65 -27.34
C GLU A 169 -9.08 32.08 -26.28
N GLU A 170 -8.43 32.94 -25.51
CA GLU A 170 -7.52 32.54 -24.42
C GLU A 170 -8.29 31.88 -23.28
N LYS A 171 -9.40 32.47 -22.82
CA LYS A 171 -10.32 31.84 -21.84
C LYS A 171 -10.82 30.48 -22.34
N ARG A 172 -11.18 30.38 -23.62
CA ARG A 172 -11.61 29.11 -24.21
C ARG A 172 -10.50 28.06 -24.17
N LYS A 173 -9.26 28.45 -24.46
CA LYS A 173 -8.08 27.57 -24.37
C LYS A 173 -7.78 27.16 -22.93
N GLU A 174 -7.84 28.08 -21.98
CA GLU A 174 -7.63 27.81 -20.56
C GLU A 174 -8.66 26.80 -20.03
N ILE A 175 -9.96 27.04 -20.31
CA ILE A 175 -11.04 26.13 -19.92
C ILE A 175 -10.83 24.74 -20.55
N THR A 176 -10.50 24.69 -21.84
CA THR A 176 -10.25 23.42 -22.54
C THR A 176 -9.05 22.69 -21.93
N SER A 177 -7.96 23.41 -21.66
CA SER A 177 -6.74 22.87 -21.03
C SER A 177 -7.01 22.34 -19.63
N HIS A 178 -7.79 23.09 -18.83
CA HIS A 178 -8.18 22.69 -17.48
C HIS A 178 -9.01 21.39 -17.50
N PHE A 179 -10.03 21.29 -18.38
CA PHE A 179 -10.80 20.07 -18.54
C PHE A 179 -9.94 18.89 -19.03
N GLN A 180 -9.04 19.12 -19.98
CA GLN A 180 -8.12 18.08 -20.45
C GLN A 180 -7.22 17.58 -19.32
N THR A 181 -6.67 18.50 -18.52
CA THR A 181 -5.81 18.20 -17.37
C THR A 181 -6.58 17.40 -16.31
N MET A 182 -7.80 17.83 -15.97
CA MET A 182 -8.65 17.12 -15.02
C MET A 182 -9.02 15.72 -15.50
N LEU A 183 -9.34 15.55 -16.79
CA LEU A 183 -9.60 14.24 -17.37
C LEU A 183 -8.37 13.33 -17.29
N THR A 184 -7.18 13.86 -17.60
CA THR A 184 -5.94 13.08 -17.46
C THR A 184 -5.66 12.74 -16.00
N GLU A 185 -5.91 13.63 -15.06
CA GLU A 185 -5.73 13.36 -13.64
C GLU A 185 -6.67 12.24 -13.17
N ILE A 186 -7.96 12.31 -13.54
CA ILE A 186 -8.94 11.25 -13.23
C ILE A 186 -8.49 9.90 -13.83
N GLN A 187 -8.03 9.88 -15.09
CA GLN A 187 -7.49 8.67 -15.71
C GLN A 187 -6.30 8.12 -14.94
N THR A 188 -5.33 8.96 -14.57
CA THR A 188 -4.17 8.52 -13.77
C THR A 188 -4.58 7.99 -12.41
N GLN A 189 -5.59 8.58 -11.75
CA GLN A 189 -6.09 8.08 -10.47
C GLN A 189 -6.75 6.70 -10.62
N ILE A 190 -7.54 6.48 -11.68
CA ILE A 190 -8.14 5.18 -12.00
C ILE A 190 -7.05 4.14 -12.25
N GLU A 191 -6.05 4.45 -13.07
CA GLU A 191 -4.93 3.55 -13.36
C GLU A 191 -4.11 3.23 -12.10
N GLN A 192 -3.81 4.23 -11.27
CA GLN A 192 -3.12 4.00 -10.00
C GLN A 192 -3.95 3.13 -9.05
N HIS A 193 -5.27 3.33 -8.98
CA HIS A 193 -6.15 2.51 -8.15
C HIS A 193 -6.21 1.07 -8.68
N SER A 194 -6.34 0.89 -10.00
CA SER A 194 -6.27 -0.42 -10.66
C SER A 194 -4.95 -1.12 -10.33
N ALA A 195 -3.81 -0.45 -10.52
CA ALA A 195 -2.49 -1.01 -10.23
C ALA A 195 -2.30 -1.37 -8.75
N ARG A 196 -2.85 -0.58 -7.81
CA ARG A 196 -2.86 -0.92 -6.38
C ARG A 196 -3.73 -2.14 -6.10
N ASN A 197 -4.91 -2.24 -6.73
CA ASN A 197 -5.79 -3.40 -6.59
C ASN A 197 -5.12 -4.67 -7.14
N ASP A 198 -4.50 -4.60 -8.32
CA ASP A 198 -3.75 -5.71 -8.90
C ASP A 198 -2.65 -6.19 -7.95
N LYS A 199 -1.86 -5.27 -7.37
CA LYS A 199 -0.85 -5.61 -6.36
C LYS A 199 -1.44 -6.34 -5.15
N LEU A 200 -2.54 -5.85 -4.59
CA LEU A 200 -3.22 -6.51 -3.47
C LEU A 200 -3.74 -7.90 -3.85
N CYS A 201 -4.23 -8.09 -5.08
CA CYS A 201 -4.67 -9.38 -5.58
C CYS A 201 -3.50 -10.38 -5.69
N HIS A 202 -2.35 -9.93 -6.19
CA HIS A 202 -1.13 -10.75 -6.23
C HIS A 202 -0.61 -11.10 -4.83
N GLU A 203 -0.60 -10.13 -3.91
CA GLU A 203 -0.19 -10.36 -2.52
C GLU A 203 -1.12 -11.36 -1.81
N ASN A 204 -2.45 -11.22 -1.98
CA ASN A 204 -3.41 -12.18 -1.45
C ASN A 204 -3.18 -13.58 -2.02
N THR A 205 -2.97 -13.69 -3.34
CA THR A 205 -2.70 -14.98 -3.99
C THR A 205 -1.44 -15.62 -3.42
N HIS A 206 -0.35 -14.86 -3.29
CA HIS A 206 0.91 -15.33 -2.70
C HIS A 206 0.74 -15.75 -1.22
N LEU A 207 -0.05 -15.01 -0.43
CA LEU A 207 -0.35 -15.37 0.96
C LEU A 207 -1.16 -16.68 1.03
N THR A 208 -2.14 -16.86 0.15
CA THR A 208 -2.92 -18.10 0.04
C THR A 208 -2.03 -19.29 -0.31
N GLU A 209 -1.15 -19.15 -1.32
CA GLU A 209 -0.19 -20.19 -1.71
C GLU A 209 0.76 -20.54 -0.55
N LYS A 210 1.20 -19.54 0.21
CA LYS A 210 2.07 -19.76 1.38
C LYS A 210 1.34 -20.50 2.50
N LEU A 211 0.07 -20.17 2.76
CA LEU A 211 -0.76 -20.87 3.73
C LEU A 211 -1.01 -22.33 3.30
N GLU A 212 -1.33 -22.56 2.03
CA GLU A 212 -1.53 -23.89 1.47
C GLU A 212 -0.25 -24.73 1.58
N SER A 213 0.92 -24.16 1.28
CA SER A 213 2.21 -24.82 1.44
C SER A 213 2.49 -25.20 2.90
N LEU A 214 2.15 -24.34 3.86
CA LEU A 214 2.29 -24.63 5.30
C LEU A 214 1.32 -25.72 5.75
N MET A 215 0.07 -25.70 5.29
CA MET A 215 -0.90 -26.77 5.56
C MET A 215 -0.40 -28.11 5.04
N ASN A 216 0.02 -28.17 3.77
CA ASN A 216 0.61 -29.36 3.16
C ASN A 216 1.88 -29.85 3.88
N GLN A 217 2.63 -28.95 4.52
CA GLN A 217 3.78 -29.34 5.34
C GLN A 217 3.35 -29.93 6.69
N CYS A 218 2.32 -29.37 7.34
CA CYS A 218 1.75 -29.90 8.58
C CYS A 218 1.15 -31.29 8.37
N GLU A 219 0.35 -31.48 7.32
CA GLU A 219 -0.23 -32.78 6.97
C GLU A 219 0.86 -33.85 6.77
N ARG A 220 1.92 -33.54 6.02
CA ARG A 220 3.07 -34.46 5.85
C ARG A 220 3.78 -34.77 7.17
N ARG A 221 3.88 -33.81 8.08
CA ARG A 221 4.48 -34.05 9.42
C ARG A 221 3.58 -34.94 10.27
N GLU A 222 2.27 -34.73 10.24
CA GLU A 222 1.29 -35.55 10.95
C GLU A 222 1.33 -37.01 10.45
N GLU A 223 1.33 -37.22 9.14
CA GLU A 223 1.50 -38.57 8.56
C GLU A 223 2.81 -39.24 9.00
N SER A 224 3.91 -38.48 9.03
CA SER A 224 5.20 -39.00 9.51
C SER A 224 5.16 -39.36 10.98
N LEU A 225 4.52 -38.55 11.82
CA LEU A 225 4.36 -38.82 13.25
C LEU A 225 3.48 -40.04 13.47
N GLU A 226 2.40 -40.21 12.70
CA GLU A 226 1.54 -41.39 12.78
C GLU A 226 2.32 -42.67 12.43
N LYS A 227 3.17 -42.64 11.40
CA LYS A 227 4.07 -43.76 11.06
C LYS A 227 5.05 -44.09 12.18
N ILE A 228 5.65 -43.07 12.81
CA ILE A 228 6.57 -43.24 13.94
C ILE A 228 5.84 -43.83 15.15
N ASN A 229 4.64 -43.35 15.46
CA ASN A 229 3.82 -43.87 16.56
C ASN A 229 3.46 -45.34 16.32
N LYS A 230 2.99 -45.71 15.12
CA LYS A 230 2.73 -47.12 14.75
C LYS A 230 3.98 -47.98 14.91
N HIS A 231 5.15 -47.50 14.50
CA HIS A 231 6.40 -48.23 14.69
C HIS A 231 6.75 -48.42 16.18
N ARG A 232 6.60 -47.36 16.99
CA ARG A 232 6.83 -47.43 18.44
C ARG A 232 5.86 -48.37 19.14
N ASP A 233 4.58 -48.35 18.78
CA ASP A 233 3.57 -49.24 19.36
C ASP A 233 3.88 -50.71 19.06
N LEU A 234 4.23 -51.02 17.81
CA LEU A 234 4.67 -52.37 17.42
C LEU A 234 5.94 -52.81 18.16
N GLN A 235 6.91 -51.90 18.30
CA GLN A 235 8.12 -52.18 19.06
C GLN A 235 7.81 -52.44 20.54
N HIS A 236 6.94 -51.63 21.15
CA HIS A 236 6.51 -51.81 22.53
C HIS A 236 5.79 -53.15 22.73
N GLN A 237 4.83 -53.48 21.86
CA GLN A 237 4.14 -54.78 21.87
C GLN A 237 5.12 -55.96 21.73
N LEU A 238 6.13 -55.84 20.87
CA LEU A 238 7.17 -56.87 20.73
C LEU A 238 7.98 -57.03 22.02
N THR A 239 8.37 -55.93 22.66
CA THR A 239 9.11 -55.99 23.93
C THR A 239 8.27 -56.57 25.06
N GLU A 240 6.99 -56.20 25.13
CA GLU A 240 6.03 -56.69 26.12
C GLU A 240 5.82 -58.21 25.94
N ALA A 241 5.62 -58.68 24.71
CA ALA A 241 5.47 -60.09 24.41
C ALA A 241 6.73 -60.91 24.77
N LYS A 242 7.93 -60.39 24.51
CA LYS A 242 9.19 -61.03 24.91
C LYS A 242 9.34 -61.09 26.43
N LEU A 243 8.94 -60.04 27.14
CA LEU A 243 8.94 -60.00 28.60
C LEU A 243 7.96 -61.04 29.17
N GLN A 244 6.74 -61.11 28.63
CA GLN A 244 5.74 -62.10 29.03
C GLN A 244 6.22 -63.54 28.78
N GLN A 245 6.86 -63.80 27.63
CA GLN A 245 7.45 -65.10 27.33
C GLN A 245 8.56 -65.47 28.33
N ALA A 246 9.47 -64.54 28.64
CA ALA A 246 10.54 -64.77 29.60
C ALA A 246 9.99 -65.06 31.02
N ASN A 247 8.99 -64.30 31.45
CA ASN A 247 8.32 -64.51 32.74
C ASN A 247 7.60 -65.87 32.79
N ALA A 248 6.96 -66.31 31.71
CA ALA A 248 6.30 -67.61 31.65
C ALA A 248 7.33 -68.77 31.74
N LEU A 249 8.46 -68.67 31.05
CA LEU A 249 9.55 -69.64 31.14
C LEU A 249 10.18 -69.68 32.53
N LEU A 250 10.38 -68.51 33.15
CA LEU A 250 10.87 -68.40 34.53
C LEU A 250 9.90 -69.09 35.50
N ALA A 251 8.61 -68.78 35.39
CA ALA A 251 7.57 -69.39 36.22
C ALA A 251 7.57 -70.91 36.05
N GLU A 252 7.60 -71.43 34.82
CA GLU A 252 7.66 -72.87 34.55
C GLU A 252 8.90 -73.54 35.17
N ALA A 253 10.06 -72.88 35.09
CA ALA A 253 11.31 -73.36 35.68
C ALA A 253 11.25 -73.38 37.22
N GLU A 254 10.71 -72.33 37.84
CA GLU A 254 10.49 -72.27 39.29
C GLU A 254 9.54 -73.39 39.75
N ASP A 255 8.49 -73.62 38.98
CA ASP A 255 7.49 -74.65 39.23
C ASP A 255 8.08 -76.07 39.11
N LYS A 256 8.93 -76.31 38.11
CA LYS A 256 9.67 -77.58 37.96
C LYS A 256 10.64 -77.79 39.12
N HIS A 257 11.46 -76.78 39.43
CA HIS A 257 12.39 -76.83 40.54
C HIS A 257 11.68 -77.09 41.87
N LYS A 258 10.51 -76.47 42.10
CA LYS A 258 9.69 -76.72 43.28
C LYS A 258 9.24 -78.18 43.37
N ARG A 259 8.71 -78.76 42.27
CA ARG A 259 8.30 -80.17 42.21
C ARG A 259 9.46 -81.13 42.45
N GLU A 260 10.61 -80.88 41.83
CA GLU A 260 11.82 -81.69 42.03
C GLU A 260 12.33 -81.62 43.47
N LYS A 261 12.34 -80.42 44.06
CA LYS A 261 12.71 -80.23 45.47
C LYS A 261 11.77 -80.98 46.40
N GLU A 262 10.45 -80.89 46.19
CA GLU A 262 9.46 -81.62 46.97
C GLU A 262 9.65 -83.15 46.84
N TYR A 263 9.87 -83.64 45.61
CA TYR A 263 10.13 -85.04 45.35
C TYR A 263 11.38 -85.57 46.09
N LEU A 264 12.50 -84.84 46.01
CA LEU A 264 13.74 -85.22 46.70
C LEU A 264 13.59 -85.16 48.22
N LEU A 265 12.83 -84.20 48.77
CA LEU A 265 12.53 -84.15 50.20
C LEU A 265 11.73 -85.37 50.67
N VAL A 266 10.73 -85.80 49.89
CA VAL A 266 9.95 -87.02 50.19
C VAL A 266 10.85 -88.25 50.16
N GLN A 267 11.65 -88.44 49.10
CA GLN A 267 12.58 -89.56 49.05
C GLN A 267 13.57 -89.57 50.22
N ALA A 268 14.15 -88.41 50.56
CA ALA A 268 15.07 -88.30 51.68
C ALA A 268 14.40 -88.68 53.01
N ALA A 269 13.12 -88.33 53.19
CA ALA A 269 12.33 -88.73 54.35
C ALA A 269 12.08 -90.24 54.39
N GLU A 270 11.72 -90.86 53.25
CA GLU A 270 11.51 -92.30 53.11
C GLU A 270 12.78 -93.11 53.41
N TRP A 271 13.91 -92.74 52.81
CA TRP A 271 15.21 -93.39 53.06
C TRP A 271 15.64 -93.27 54.52
N LYS A 272 15.41 -92.11 55.13
CA LYS A 272 15.69 -91.89 56.56
C LYS A 272 14.84 -92.82 57.43
N LEU A 273 13.54 -92.96 57.13
CA LEU A 273 12.64 -93.86 57.85
C LEU A 273 13.08 -95.33 57.71
N GLN A 274 13.39 -95.77 56.48
CA GLN A 274 13.88 -97.14 56.24
C GLN A 274 15.19 -97.43 56.99
N THR A 275 16.13 -96.48 56.96
CA THR A 275 17.40 -96.60 57.69
C THR A 275 17.17 -96.70 59.21
N GLN A 276 16.21 -95.94 59.73
CA GLN A 276 15.82 -96.02 61.14
C GLN A 276 15.23 -97.39 61.47
N THR A 277 14.29 -97.90 60.66
CA THR A 277 13.69 -99.23 60.86
C THR A 277 14.73 -100.34 60.83
N LEU A 278 15.65 -100.34 59.86
CA LEU A 278 16.73 -101.33 59.79
C LEU A 278 17.69 -101.24 60.99
N ARG A 279 17.98 -100.02 61.46
CA ARG A 279 18.77 -99.82 62.68
C ARG A 279 18.07 -100.42 63.90
N GLU A 280 16.77 -100.13 64.08
CA GLU A 280 15.96 -100.69 65.17
C GLU A 280 15.95 -102.23 65.12
N GLN A 281 15.70 -102.83 63.94
CA GLN A 281 15.81 -104.28 63.75
C GLN A 281 17.20 -104.81 64.10
N GLY A 282 18.26 -104.12 63.66
CA GLY A 282 19.64 -104.46 64.00
C GLY A 282 19.90 -104.44 65.50
N THR A 283 19.38 -103.44 66.22
CA THR A 283 19.51 -103.37 67.69
C THR A 283 18.78 -104.51 68.39
N VAL A 284 17.58 -104.89 67.91
CA VAL A 284 16.81 -106.03 68.45
C VAL A 284 17.56 -107.33 68.22
N MET A 285 18.08 -107.56 67.01
CA MET A 285 18.81 -108.79 66.69
C MET A 285 20.14 -108.89 67.46
N GLN A 286 20.85 -107.77 67.65
CA GLN A 286 22.03 -107.72 68.50
C GLN A 286 21.71 -108.08 69.96
N ALA A 287 20.59 -107.57 70.49
CA ALA A 287 20.12 -107.94 71.82
C ALA A 287 19.78 -109.44 71.91
N GLN A 288 19.15 -110.03 70.89
CA GLN A 288 18.87 -111.46 70.82
C GLN A 288 20.16 -112.31 70.76
N LEU A 289 21.14 -111.94 69.93
CA LEU A 289 22.43 -112.62 69.88
C LEU A 289 23.15 -112.56 71.24
N THR A 290 23.09 -111.42 71.91
CA THR A 290 23.67 -111.25 73.25
C THR A 290 22.98 -112.16 74.27
N LEU A 291 21.64 -112.24 74.21
CA LEU A 291 20.85 -113.15 75.06
C LEU A 291 21.22 -114.62 74.80
N TYR A 292 21.30 -115.05 73.54
CA TYR A 292 21.67 -116.43 73.20
C TYR A 292 23.12 -116.77 73.57
N ALA A 293 24.06 -115.82 73.42
CA ALA A 293 25.44 -115.99 73.88
C ALA A 293 25.47 -116.21 75.41
N GLN A 294 24.78 -115.37 76.18
CA GLN A 294 24.64 -115.55 77.64
C GLN A 294 24.03 -116.91 77.98
N LYS A 295 22.98 -117.35 77.27
CA LYS A 295 22.39 -118.68 77.45
C LYS A 295 23.38 -119.79 77.14
N PHE A 296 24.19 -119.64 76.10
CA PHE A 296 25.22 -120.61 75.75
C PHE A 296 26.32 -120.69 76.80
N ASP A 297 26.75 -119.55 77.35
CA ASP A 297 27.69 -119.49 78.46
C ASP A 297 27.11 -120.16 79.72
N GLU A 298 25.82 -119.94 80.02
CA GLU A 298 25.10 -120.65 81.10
C GLU A 298 25.09 -122.17 80.86
N PHE A 299 24.82 -122.61 79.63
CA PHE A 299 24.86 -124.03 79.25
C PHE A 299 26.27 -124.61 79.39
N GLN A 300 27.29 -123.93 78.88
CA GLN A 300 28.68 -124.35 79.02
C GLN A 300 29.10 -124.43 80.48
N ALA A 301 28.76 -123.44 81.31
CA ALA A 301 29.04 -123.46 82.74
C ALA A 301 28.35 -124.65 83.44
N THR A 302 27.10 -124.94 83.06
CA THR A 302 26.36 -126.11 83.57
C THR A 302 26.99 -127.43 83.11
N LEU A 303 27.42 -127.50 81.84
CA LEU A 303 28.04 -128.70 81.26
C LEU A 303 29.43 -128.95 81.85
N ALA A 304 30.22 -127.89 82.11
CA ALA A 304 31.49 -127.97 82.81
C ALA A 304 31.30 -128.50 84.25
N LYS A 305 30.31 -127.98 84.99
CA LYS A 305 29.93 -128.51 86.31
C LYS A 305 29.53 -129.98 86.23
N SER A 306 28.71 -130.35 85.25
CA SER A 306 28.30 -131.75 85.04
C SER A 306 29.48 -132.66 84.73
N ASN A 307 30.43 -132.22 83.90
CA ASN A 307 31.64 -132.98 83.58
C ASN A 307 32.57 -133.10 84.80
N GLU A 308 32.69 -132.06 85.63
CA GLU A 308 33.43 -132.12 86.90
C GLU A 308 32.81 -133.16 87.84
N ILE A 309 31.48 -133.17 87.96
CA ILE A 309 30.75 -134.19 88.72
C ILE A 309 31.02 -135.58 88.14
N TYR A 310 30.97 -135.74 86.82
CA TYR A 310 31.26 -137.02 86.15
C TYR A 310 32.68 -137.51 86.42
N VAL A 311 33.68 -136.63 86.35
CA VAL A 311 35.08 -136.96 86.65
C VAL A 311 35.25 -137.37 88.12
N ARG A 312 34.61 -136.67 89.08
CA ARG A 312 34.59 -137.11 90.48
C ARG A 312 33.95 -138.48 90.62
N PHE A 313 32.79 -138.68 90.00
CA PHE A 313 32.06 -139.94 90.07
C PHE A 313 32.89 -141.10 89.49
N LYS A 314 33.59 -140.87 88.38
CA LYS A 314 34.51 -141.85 87.78
C LYS A 314 35.67 -142.16 88.72
N LYS A 315 36.27 -141.14 89.35
CA LYS A 315 37.34 -141.34 90.35
C LYS A 315 36.86 -142.12 91.57
N GLU A 316 35.64 -141.86 92.03
CA GLU A 316 35.02 -142.64 93.10
C GLU A 316 34.76 -144.09 92.65
N MET A 317 34.30 -144.30 91.42
CA MET A 317 34.09 -145.63 90.85
C MET A 317 35.39 -146.41 90.69
N ASP A 318 36.48 -145.78 90.24
CA ASP A 318 37.82 -146.38 90.17
C ASP A 318 38.31 -146.75 91.58
N ASN A 319 38.10 -145.89 92.57
CA ASN A 319 38.43 -146.16 93.97
C ASN A 319 37.60 -147.32 94.54
N VAL A 320 36.30 -147.41 94.21
CA VAL A 320 35.45 -148.56 94.52
C VAL A 320 35.97 -149.82 93.82
N GLY A 321 36.38 -149.72 92.55
CA GLY A 321 36.99 -150.80 91.79
C GLY A 321 38.31 -151.30 92.39
N ASP A 322 39.15 -150.40 92.88
CA ASP A 322 40.40 -150.74 93.56
C ASP A 322 40.14 -151.35 94.94
N LYS A 323 39.16 -150.83 95.69
CA LYS A 323 38.67 -151.46 96.93
C LYS A 323 38.11 -152.85 96.66
N MET A 324 37.35 -153.03 95.58
CA MET A 324 36.80 -154.32 95.14
C MET A 324 37.94 -155.30 94.83
N LYS A 325 38.93 -154.92 94.03
CA LYS A 325 40.12 -155.75 93.75
C LYS A 325 40.90 -156.10 95.01
N LYS A 326 41.02 -155.16 95.95
CA LYS A 326 41.69 -155.41 97.23
C LYS A 326 40.91 -156.41 98.07
N MET A 327 39.59 -156.27 98.12
CA MET A 327 38.69 -157.21 98.78
C MET A 327 38.74 -158.60 98.11
N ASP A 328 38.78 -158.69 96.78
CA ASP A 328 38.94 -159.95 96.04
C ASP A 328 40.30 -160.61 96.31
N LYS A 329 41.38 -159.83 96.44
CA LYS A 329 42.69 -160.34 96.84
C LYS A 329 42.68 -160.86 98.27
N GLU A 330 42.05 -160.13 99.19
CA GLU A 330 41.86 -160.59 100.57
C GLU A 330 40.97 -161.85 100.62
N SER A 331 39.90 -161.90 99.84
CA SER A 331 39.00 -163.07 99.69
C SER A 331 39.74 -164.29 99.14
N ASN A 332 40.53 -164.12 98.06
CA ASN A 332 41.38 -165.18 97.52
C ASN A 332 42.46 -165.60 98.52
N LEU A 333 43.09 -164.68 99.24
CA LEU A 333 44.06 -165.01 100.29
C LEU A 333 43.41 -165.85 101.40
N TRP A 334 42.20 -165.47 101.84
CA TRP A 334 41.42 -166.26 102.79
C TRP A 334 41.03 -167.62 102.22
N LYS A 335 40.69 -167.70 100.93
CA LYS A 335 40.43 -168.96 100.22
C LYS A 335 41.67 -169.85 100.16
N THR A 336 42.83 -169.32 99.79
CA THR A 336 44.12 -170.06 99.78
C THR A 336 44.53 -170.47 101.20
N ARG A 337 44.30 -169.64 102.22
CA ARG A 337 44.53 -170.00 103.63
C ARG A 337 43.58 -171.12 104.07
N PHE A 338 42.32 -171.07 103.67
CA PHE A 338 41.34 -172.10 103.96
C PHE A 338 41.70 -173.42 103.24
N GLU A 339 42.09 -173.36 101.98
CA GLU A 339 42.60 -174.50 101.20
C GLU A 339 43.87 -175.08 101.82
N ASN A 340 44.82 -174.24 102.28
CA ASN A 340 46.03 -174.68 102.96
C ASN A 340 45.76 -175.26 104.36
N CYS A 341 44.81 -174.71 105.13
CA CYS A 341 44.37 -175.32 106.39
C CYS A 341 43.69 -176.66 106.15
N ASN A 342 42.82 -176.76 105.14
CA ASN A 342 42.21 -178.04 104.76
C ASN A 342 43.25 -179.04 104.27
N LYS A 343 44.27 -178.59 103.54
CA LYS A 343 45.39 -179.43 103.09
C LYS A 343 46.23 -179.92 104.27
N ALA A 344 46.59 -179.05 105.21
CA ALA A 344 47.26 -179.43 106.46
C ALA A 344 46.40 -180.33 107.37
N LEU A 345 45.07 -180.17 107.34
CA LEU A 345 44.13 -181.06 108.02
C LEU A 345 44.07 -182.44 107.34
N THR A 346 44.19 -182.49 106.02
CA THR A 346 44.25 -183.74 105.24
C THR A 346 45.58 -184.46 105.47
N ASP A 347 46.69 -183.72 105.51
CA ASP A 347 48.03 -184.26 105.81
C ASP A 347 48.13 -184.80 107.26
N MET A 348 47.43 -184.19 108.23
CA MET A 348 47.29 -184.73 109.60
C MET A 348 46.40 -185.99 109.70
N ILE A 349 45.61 -186.30 108.67
CA ILE A 349 44.79 -187.52 108.59
C ILE A 349 45.57 -188.68 107.93
N GLU A 350 46.64 -188.40 107.18
CA GLU A 350 47.46 -189.41 106.49
C GLU A 350 48.72 -189.88 107.28
N GLU A 351 48.97 -189.36 108.49
CA GLU A 351 50.00 -189.84 109.44
C GLU A 351 49.43 -190.56 110.70
N VAL A 352 48.28 -191.22 110.57
CA VAL A 352 47.82 -192.34 111.42
C VAL A 352 47.67 -193.57 110.54
#